data_AF-A0A968D2G0-F1
#
_entry.id   AF-A0A968D2G0-F1
#
_cell.length_a   1.000
_cell.length_b   1.000
_cell.length_c   1.000
_cell.angle_alpha   90.00
_cell.angle_beta   90.00
_cell.angle_gamma   90.00
#
_symmetry.space_group_name_H-M   'P 1'
#
loop_
_entity.id
_entity.type
_entity.pdbx_description
1 polymer ?
#
loop_
_entity_poly.entity_id
_entity_poly.type
_entity_poly.pdbx_seq_one_letter_code
_entity_poly.pdbx_strand_id
1 'polypeptide(L)'
;MGTLEEVTFRDTVTNTGSSPFLLLGAFRDIETRILLKFDSIPDTVEVIDATILLRTNAIVGETRDKTAFTATVHQVTSDWDESTVSFENFQDAFDPNPLASSEILSVDREPASGEDLDVEIVSFDLAPEVIESLTDSTSMFNRFGVFIDFSSDSRFIK
;
A
#
# COMPACT_ATOMS: atom_id res chain seq x y z
N MET A 1 -29.81 -10.65 22.51
CA MET A 1 -29.13 -10.26 21.27
C MET A 1 -28.20 -9.12 21.63
N GLY A 2 -26.90 -9.38 21.67
CA GLY A 2 -25.91 -8.31 21.85
C GLY A 2 -25.75 -7.58 20.53
N THR A 3 -25.79 -6.25 20.57
CA THR A 3 -25.38 -5.40 19.44
C THR A 3 -23.88 -5.58 19.22
N LEU A 4 -23.48 -6.03 18.04
CA LEU A 4 -22.09 -5.98 17.59
C LEU A 4 -21.72 -4.49 17.49
N GLU A 5 -20.62 -4.11 18.13
CA GLU A 5 -20.09 -2.74 18.07
C GLU A 5 -19.04 -2.68 16.96
N GLU A 6 -19.29 -1.84 15.96
CA GLU A 6 -18.33 -1.58 14.90
C GLU A 6 -17.22 -0.67 15.44
N VAL A 7 -15.97 -1.11 15.31
CA VAL A 7 -14.80 -0.35 15.78
C VAL A 7 -13.91 -0.02 14.57
N THR A 8 -13.66 1.26 14.34
CA THR A 8 -12.69 1.71 13.33
C THR A 8 -11.34 1.98 13.98
N PHE A 9 -10.29 1.30 13.52
CA PHE A 9 -8.91 1.58 13.92
C PHE A 9 -8.26 2.57 12.95
N ARG A 10 -7.51 3.53 13.50
CA ARG A 10 -6.70 4.48 12.74
C ARG A 10 -5.33 4.56 13.38
N ASP A 11 -4.29 4.35 12.58
CA ASP A 11 -2.90 4.43 13.03
C ASP A 11 -2.12 5.50 12.26
N THR A 12 -1.02 5.97 12.84
CA THR A 12 -0.12 6.96 12.24
C THR A 12 1.01 6.24 11.53
N VAL A 13 1.07 6.36 10.20
CA VAL A 13 2.17 5.80 9.40
C VAL A 13 3.48 6.50 9.76
N THR A 14 4.46 5.75 10.28
CA THR A 14 5.82 6.25 10.48
C THR A 14 6.64 5.94 9.24
N ASN A 15 7.08 6.97 8.53
CA ASN A 15 7.94 6.81 7.36
C ASN A 15 9.41 6.62 7.80
N THR A 16 9.96 5.45 7.52
CA THR A 16 11.36 5.08 7.82
C THR A 16 12.30 5.22 6.62
N GLY A 17 11.77 5.64 5.46
CA GLY A 17 12.51 5.81 4.22
C GLY A 17 13.22 7.17 4.09
N SER A 18 13.90 7.36 2.96
CA SER A 18 14.66 8.59 2.65
C SER A 18 13.80 9.76 2.12
N SER A 19 12.52 9.52 1.87
CA SER A 19 11.57 10.52 1.37
C SER A 19 10.54 10.82 2.45
N PRO A 20 10.13 12.08 2.67
CA PRO A 20 9.02 12.39 3.59
C PRO A 20 7.65 11.94 3.04
N PHE A 21 7.58 11.53 1.77
CA PHE A 21 6.36 11.09 1.10
C PHE A 21 6.46 9.64 0.62
N LEU A 22 5.33 8.94 0.63
CA LEU A 22 5.16 7.71 -0.13
C LEU A 22 5.06 8.06 -1.61
N LEU A 23 5.90 7.42 -2.41
CA LEU A 23 5.88 7.54 -3.86
C LEU A 23 5.22 6.27 -4.41
N LEU A 24 4.43 6.42 -5.47
CA LEU A 24 3.74 5.32 -6.15
C LEU A 24 4.33 5.18 -7.56
N GLY A 25 4.61 3.97 -8.05
CA GLY A 25 5.12 3.77 -9.41
C GLY A 25 6.61 4.11 -9.59
N ALA A 26 6.99 4.70 -10.71
CA ALA A 26 8.38 4.99 -11.05
C ALA A 26 8.58 6.38 -11.67
N PHE A 27 9.65 7.06 -11.26
CA PHE A 27 10.04 8.37 -11.78
C PHE A 27 11.53 8.39 -12.13
N ARG A 28 11.87 8.75 -13.38
CA ARG A 28 13.28 8.82 -13.88
C ARG A 28 14.09 7.55 -13.61
N ASP A 29 13.50 6.39 -13.96
CA ASP A 29 14.06 5.05 -13.74
C ASP A 29 14.28 4.67 -12.25
N ILE A 30 13.73 5.44 -11.32
CA ILE A 30 13.62 5.05 -9.91
C ILE A 30 12.27 4.38 -9.72
N GLU A 31 12.29 3.05 -9.59
CA GLU A 31 11.14 2.26 -9.16
C GLU A 31 10.91 2.48 -7.66
N THR A 32 9.65 2.64 -7.29
CA THR A 32 9.25 2.76 -5.89
C THR A 32 8.46 1.53 -5.50
N ARG A 33 8.49 1.19 -4.22
CA ARG A 33 7.81 0.04 -3.63
C ARG A 33 7.42 0.41 -2.21
N ILE A 34 6.36 -0.18 -1.68
CA ILE A 34 5.90 0.13 -0.33
C ILE A 34 5.91 -1.15 0.51
N LEU A 35 6.49 -1.05 1.70
CA LEU A 35 6.32 -2.01 2.79
C LEU A 35 5.46 -1.37 3.85
N LEU A 36 4.34 -2.01 4.19
CA LEU A 36 3.45 -1.59 5.27
C LEU A 36 3.46 -2.67 6.34
N LYS A 37 3.92 -2.30 7.54
CA LYS A 37 3.79 -3.10 8.75
C LYS A 37 2.57 -2.65 9.51
N PHE A 38 1.77 -3.60 10.01
CA PHE A 38 0.61 -3.30 10.83
C PHE A 38 0.95 -3.62 12.28
N ASP A 39 0.88 -2.62 13.15
CA ASP A 39 0.98 -2.81 14.59
C ASP A 39 -0.40 -2.69 15.23
N SER A 40 -0.60 -3.41 16.33
CA SER A 40 -1.73 -3.18 17.26
C SER A 40 -3.15 -3.44 16.73
N ILE A 41 -3.35 -4.26 15.69
CA ILE A 41 -4.70 -4.74 15.38
C ILE A 41 -5.09 -5.82 16.41
N PRO A 42 -6.21 -5.67 17.13
CA PRO A 42 -6.62 -6.67 18.12
C PRO A 42 -6.93 -8.02 17.46
N ASP A 43 -6.57 -9.11 18.15
CA ASP A 43 -6.90 -10.48 17.75
C ASP A 43 -8.26 -10.95 18.31
N THR A 44 -8.93 -10.11 19.10
CA THR A 44 -10.22 -10.41 19.73
C THR A 44 -11.42 -9.96 18.92
N VAL A 45 -11.22 -9.43 17.71
CA VAL A 45 -12.28 -8.88 16.86
C VAL A 45 -12.48 -9.74 15.62
N GLU A 46 -13.73 -9.88 15.20
CA GLU A 46 -14.08 -10.47 13.91
C GLU A 46 -13.87 -9.40 12.82
N VAL A 47 -13.12 -9.74 11.78
CA VAL A 47 -12.91 -8.83 10.65
C VAL A 47 -14.04 -9.05 9.65
N ILE A 48 -14.83 -8.02 9.40
CA ILE A 48 -15.94 -8.09 8.43
C ILE A 48 -15.45 -7.65 7.04
N ASP A 49 -14.61 -6.63 7.01
CA ASP A 49 -14.07 -6.04 5.78
C ASP A 49 -12.72 -5.38 6.08
N ALA A 50 -11.88 -5.26 5.06
CA ALA A 50 -10.55 -4.69 5.16
C ALA A 50 -10.15 -4.00 3.85
N THR A 51 -9.87 -2.70 3.93
CA THR A 51 -9.43 -1.92 2.76
C THR A 51 -8.17 -1.13 3.09
N ILE A 52 -7.17 -1.21 2.21
CA ILE A 52 -6.03 -0.28 2.22
C ILE A 52 -6.37 0.89 1.32
N LEU A 53 -6.25 2.11 1.84
CA LEU A 53 -6.46 3.36 1.11
C LEU A 53 -5.16 4.13 1.02
N LEU A 54 -4.64 4.32 -0.20
CA LEU A 54 -3.53 5.23 -0.47
C LEU A 54 -4.11 6.54 -1.00
N ARG A 55 -3.91 7.62 -0.26
CA ARG A 55 -4.35 8.96 -0.63
C ARG A 55 -3.18 9.75 -1.19
N THR A 56 -3.23 10.09 -2.46
CA THR A 56 -2.16 10.86 -3.10
C THR A 56 -2.30 12.35 -2.77
N ASN A 57 -1.17 13.03 -2.57
CA ASN A 57 -1.15 14.48 -2.31
C ASN A 57 -0.81 15.29 -3.57
N ALA A 58 -0.12 14.67 -4.52
CA ALA A 58 0.27 15.26 -5.78
C ALA A 58 0.59 14.13 -6.77
N ILE A 59 0.30 14.37 -8.05
CA ILE A 59 0.75 13.54 -9.16
C ILE A 59 1.94 14.26 -9.79
N VAL A 60 3.06 13.55 -9.95
CA VAL A 60 4.28 14.09 -10.56
C VAL A 60 4.57 13.30 -11.84
N GLY A 61 4.50 13.97 -12.98
CA GLY A 61 4.84 13.42 -14.30
C GLY A 61 5.40 14.50 -15.21
N GLU A 62 6.16 14.11 -16.24
CA GLU A 62 6.48 15.03 -17.33
C GLU A 62 5.26 14.94 -18.31
N THR A 63 4.54 16.04 -18.51
CA THR A 63 3.32 16.19 -19.36
C THR A 63 3.34 15.32 -20.64
N ARG A 64 2.31 14.64 -21.16
CA ARG A 64 0.88 15.01 -21.37
C ARG A 64 -0.02 13.80 -21.68
N ASP A 65 0.54 12.59 -21.71
CA ASP A 65 -0.19 11.37 -22.05
C ASP A 65 -0.53 10.61 -20.77
N LYS A 66 -1.83 10.39 -20.56
CA LYS A 66 -2.37 9.64 -19.42
C LYS A 66 -1.74 8.26 -19.37
N THR A 67 -1.17 7.87 -18.24
CA THR A 67 -0.83 6.47 -17.99
C THR A 67 -1.66 5.86 -16.90
N ALA A 68 -2.08 4.63 -17.16
CA ALA A 68 -2.57 3.72 -16.17
C ALA A 68 -1.46 2.72 -15.85
N PHE A 69 -1.29 2.39 -14.57
CA PHE A 69 -0.47 1.26 -14.18
C PHE A 69 -1.14 0.48 -13.04
N THR A 70 -0.83 -0.80 -12.96
CA THR A 70 -1.36 -1.68 -11.91
C THR A 70 -0.43 -1.68 -10.72
N ALA A 71 -1.01 -1.50 -9.53
CA ALA A 71 -0.41 -1.80 -8.25
C ALA A 71 -0.98 -3.12 -7.72
N THR A 72 -0.14 -3.95 -7.10
CA THR A 72 -0.55 -5.22 -6.49
C THR A 72 -0.11 -5.28 -5.04
N VAL A 73 -0.96 -5.85 -4.19
CA VAL A 73 -0.68 -6.07 -2.77
C VAL A 73 -0.33 -7.53 -2.57
N HIS A 74 0.77 -7.78 -1.87
CA HIS A 74 1.32 -9.10 -1.58
C HIS A 74 1.46 -9.30 -0.07
N GLN A 75 1.28 -10.53 0.38
CA GLN A 75 1.53 -10.89 1.77
C GLN A 75 3.04 -10.97 2.04
N VAL A 76 3.52 -10.30 3.08
CA VAL A 76 4.91 -10.46 3.53
C VAL A 76 5.03 -11.74 4.35
N THR A 77 6.04 -12.56 4.05
CA THR A 77 6.22 -13.90 4.62
C THR A 77 7.36 -13.97 5.64
N SER A 78 8.20 -12.94 5.75
CA SER A 78 9.26 -12.85 6.75
C SER A 78 9.42 -11.43 7.31
N ASP A 79 9.92 -11.33 8.54
CA ASP A 79 10.23 -10.03 9.17
C ASP A 79 11.33 -9.30 8.39
N TRP A 80 11.38 -8.00 8.56
CA TRP A 80 12.45 -7.17 8.03
C TRP A 80 12.89 -6.14 9.07
N ASP A 81 14.15 -5.72 8.98
CA ASP A 81 14.68 -4.60 9.74
C ASP A 81 14.50 -3.32 8.92
N GLU A 82 13.65 -2.43 9.43
CA GLU A 82 13.29 -1.17 8.78
C GLU A 82 14.50 -0.25 8.52
N SER A 83 15.61 -0.46 9.23
CA SER A 83 16.84 0.33 9.08
C SER A 83 17.80 -0.20 8.01
N THR A 84 17.64 -1.45 7.57
CA THR A 84 18.57 -2.12 6.64
C THR A 84 17.89 -2.77 5.43
N VAL A 85 16.56 -2.76 5.36
CA VAL A 85 15.80 -3.36 4.26
C VAL A 85 16.15 -2.71 2.90
N SER A 86 16.37 -3.55 1.90
CA SER A 86 16.59 -3.19 0.51
C SER A 86 15.84 -4.19 -0.38
N PHE A 87 15.65 -3.89 -1.66
CA PHE A 87 14.96 -4.84 -2.52
C PHE A 87 15.74 -6.15 -2.67
N GLU A 88 17.06 -6.08 -2.72
CA GLU A 88 17.94 -7.25 -2.87
C GLU A 88 17.85 -8.22 -1.69
N ASN A 89 17.60 -7.73 -0.48
CA ASN A 89 17.44 -8.56 0.71
C ASN A 89 15.98 -8.93 1.03
N PHE A 90 15.02 -8.35 0.30
CA PHE A 90 13.58 -8.54 0.51
C PHE A 90 12.88 -9.28 -0.63
N GLN A 91 13.48 -9.40 -1.82
CA GLN A 91 12.82 -9.93 -3.03
C GLN A 91 12.15 -11.32 -2.90
N ASP A 92 12.56 -12.14 -1.93
CA ASP A 92 12.02 -13.48 -1.66
C ASP A 92 11.15 -13.54 -0.37
N ALA A 93 10.88 -12.38 0.25
CA ALA A 93 10.20 -12.22 1.54
C ALA A 93 8.69 -11.96 1.42
N PHE A 94 8.07 -12.27 0.27
CA PHE A 94 6.64 -12.10 0.05
C PHE A 94 6.05 -13.20 -0.84
N ASP A 95 4.75 -13.43 -0.74
CA ASP A 95 4.03 -14.34 -1.64
C ASP A 95 3.83 -13.66 -3.01
N PRO A 96 4.32 -14.25 -4.11
CA PRO A 96 4.14 -13.68 -5.45
C PRO A 96 2.68 -13.65 -5.91
N ASN A 97 1.77 -14.39 -5.27
CA ASN A 97 0.35 -14.32 -5.57
C ASN A 97 -0.24 -13.05 -4.95
N PRO A 98 -0.81 -12.13 -5.76
CA PRO A 98 -1.37 -10.90 -5.23
C PRO A 98 -2.65 -11.18 -4.43
N LEU A 99 -2.76 -10.54 -3.27
CA LEU A 99 -3.96 -10.50 -2.43
C LEU A 99 -5.03 -9.57 -3.04
N ALA A 100 -4.57 -8.47 -3.64
CA ALA A 100 -5.42 -7.48 -4.28
C ALA A 100 -4.65 -6.73 -5.37
N SER A 101 -5.37 -6.06 -6.26
CA SER A 101 -4.79 -5.21 -7.30
C SER A 101 -5.67 -4.00 -7.56
N SER A 102 -5.06 -2.87 -7.90
CA SER A 102 -5.77 -1.65 -8.26
C SER A 102 -5.08 -0.98 -9.45
N GLU A 103 -5.87 -0.38 -10.33
CA GLU A 103 -5.36 0.46 -11.42
C GLU A 103 -5.23 1.90 -10.92
N ILE A 104 -4.06 2.50 -11.12
CA ILE A 104 -3.74 3.88 -10.75
C ILE A 104 -3.70 4.71 -12.02
N LEU A 105 -4.43 5.84 -12.04
CA LEU A 105 -4.54 6.71 -13.21
C LEU A 105 -3.72 7.98 -13.00
N SER A 106 -2.56 8.08 -13.65
CA SER A 106 -1.80 9.32 -13.76
C SER A 106 -2.47 10.28 -14.74
N VAL A 107 -3.54 10.94 -14.32
CA VAL A 107 -4.17 12.02 -15.10
C VAL A 107 -3.57 13.36 -14.73
N ASP A 108 -2.92 14.01 -15.70
CA ASP A 108 -2.65 15.45 -15.65
C ASP A 108 -3.98 16.17 -15.89
N ARG A 109 -4.71 16.50 -14.83
CA ARG A 109 -5.78 17.49 -14.92
C ARG A 109 -5.10 18.83 -14.82
N GLU A 110 -5.18 19.64 -15.88
CA GLU A 110 -4.86 21.06 -15.76
C GLU A 110 -5.64 21.60 -14.56
N PRO A 111 -4.98 22.11 -13.50
CA PRO A 111 -5.69 22.67 -12.38
C PRO A 111 -6.49 23.84 -12.94
N ALA A 112 -7.81 23.67 -13.01
CA ALA A 112 -8.69 24.77 -13.30
C ALA A 112 -8.39 25.83 -12.24
N SER A 113 -7.93 27.00 -12.69
CA SER A 113 -7.32 28.03 -11.86
C SER A 113 -7.98 28.16 -10.48
N GLY A 114 -7.30 27.68 -9.43
CA GLY A 114 -7.70 27.86 -8.04
C GLY A 114 -8.23 26.64 -7.29
N GLU A 115 -8.22 25.42 -7.85
CA GLU A 115 -8.67 24.22 -7.14
C GLU A 115 -7.53 23.28 -6.74
N ASP A 116 -7.70 22.64 -5.58
CA ASP A 116 -6.77 21.78 -4.86
C ASP A 116 -6.09 20.73 -5.76
N LEU A 117 -4.81 20.45 -5.51
CA LEU A 117 -4.06 19.36 -6.13
C LEU A 117 -4.95 18.09 -6.13
N ASP A 118 -5.25 17.53 -7.30
CA ASP A 118 -6.14 16.38 -7.43
C ASP A 118 -5.66 15.24 -6.52
N VAL A 119 -6.44 14.98 -5.48
CA VAL A 119 -6.22 13.87 -4.55
C VAL A 119 -6.89 12.63 -5.14
N GLU A 120 -6.08 11.66 -5.54
CA GLU A 120 -6.56 10.33 -5.94
C GLU A 120 -6.55 9.40 -4.72
N ILE A 121 -7.60 8.58 -4.60
CA ILE A 121 -7.68 7.54 -3.58
C ILE A 121 -7.56 6.20 -4.32
N VAL A 122 -6.45 5.50 -4.10
CA VAL A 122 -6.25 4.14 -4.57
C VAL A 122 -6.71 3.19 -3.47
N SER A 123 -7.67 2.33 -3.78
CA SER A 123 -8.22 1.35 -2.85
C SER A 123 -7.78 -0.07 -3.21
N PHE A 124 -7.46 -0.85 -2.19
CA PHE A 124 -7.24 -2.28 -2.29
C PHE A 124 -8.13 -2.98 -1.26
N ASP A 125 -9.13 -3.71 -1.76
CA ASP A 125 -10.01 -4.51 -0.93
C ASP A 125 -9.32 -5.85 -0.65
N LEU A 126 -9.13 -6.16 0.63
CA LEU A 126 -8.50 -7.36 1.13
C LEU A 126 -9.56 -8.29 1.71
N ALA A 127 -9.40 -9.58 1.45
CA ALA A 127 -10.24 -10.58 2.10
C ALA A 127 -10.01 -10.53 3.62
N PRO A 128 -11.07 -10.57 4.47
CA PRO A 128 -10.93 -10.51 5.91
C PRO A 128 -9.94 -11.51 6.50
N GLU A 129 -9.87 -12.71 5.92
CA GLU A 129 -8.97 -13.80 6.35
C GLU A 129 -7.49 -13.41 6.24
N VAL A 130 -7.15 -12.50 5.33
CA VAL A 130 -5.80 -11.93 5.22
C VAL A 130 -5.47 -11.15 6.47
N ILE A 131 -6.36 -10.26 6.91
CA ILE A 131 -6.15 -9.47 8.13
C ILE A 131 -6.16 -10.39 9.34
N GLU A 132 -7.08 -11.33 9.44
CA GLU A 132 -7.10 -12.30 10.55
C GLU A 132 -5.78 -13.09 10.64
N SER A 133 -5.21 -13.50 9.51
CA SER A 133 -3.89 -14.16 9.50
C SER A 133 -2.75 -13.23 9.93
N LEU A 134 -2.86 -11.94 9.64
CA LEU A 134 -1.90 -10.91 10.07
C LEU A 134 -2.09 -10.51 11.54
N THR A 135 -3.19 -10.87 12.19
CA THR A 135 -3.49 -10.49 13.57
C THR A 135 -3.50 -11.66 14.54
N ASP A 136 -3.50 -12.91 14.06
CA ASP A 136 -3.44 -14.09 14.92
C ASP A 136 -2.19 -14.06 15.82
N SER A 137 -2.39 -13.91 17.14
CA SER A 137 -1.32 -13.92 18.15
C SER A 137 -0.78 -15.31 18.47
N THR A 138 -1.48 -16.36 18.00
CA THR A 138 -1.15 -17.77 18.23
C THR A 138 -0.37 -18.38 17.07
N SER A 139 -0.39 -17.72 15.90
CA SER A 139 0.42 -18.08 14.74
C SER A 139 1.91 -17.90 15.04
N MET A 140 2.69 -18.98 14.88
CA MET A 140 4.17 -18.88 14.84
C MET A 140 4.69 -18.22 13.55
N PHE A 141 3.80 -18.01 12.57
CA PHE A 141 4.09 -17.32 11.31
C PHE A 141 3.61 -15.88 11.46
N ASN A 142 4.58 -15.07 11.89
CA ASN A 142 4.39 -13.72 12.39
C ASN A 142 3.76 -12.75 11.38
N ARG A 143 3.22 -11.70 11.99
CA ARG A 143 2.61 -10.50 11.45
C ARG A 143 3.69 -9.64 10.79
N PHE A 144 3.87 -9.80 9.49
CA PHE A 144 4.89 -9.01 8.80
C PHE A 144 4.26 -7.82 8.10
N GLY A 145 3.10 -8.01 7.47
CA GLY A 145 2.33 -6.93 6.86
C GLY A 145 2.17 -7.16 5.37
N VAL A 146 2.15 -6.08 4.59
CA VAL A 146 1.94 -6.15 3.14
C VAL A 146 3.02 -5.41 2.36
N PHE A 147 3.31 -5.95 1.20
CA PHE A 147 4.18 -5.36 0.18
C PHE A 147 3.31 -4.87 -0.98
N ILE A 148 3.43 -3.60 -1.34
CA ILE A 148 2.77 -3.03 -2.51
C ILE A 148 3.81 -2.86 -3.60
N ASP A 149 3.67 -3.65 -4.65
CA ASP A 149 4.49 -3.57 -5.85
C ASP A 149 3.76 -2.78 -6.92
N PHE A 150 4.53 -2.08 -7.73
CA PHE A 150 4.02 -1.41 -8.92
C PHE A 150 4.71 -2.07 -10.11
N SER A 151 3.96 -2.42 -11.16
CA SER A 151 4.51 -3.18 -12.30
C SER A 151 5.80 -2.55 -12.84
N SER A 152 6.70 -3.32 -13.48
CA SER A 152 7.91 -2.75 -14.10
C SER A 152 7.62 -1.68 -15.17
N ASP A 153 6.38 -1.63 -15.64
CA ASP A 153 5.87 -0.66 -16.60
C ASP A 153 5.19 0.56 -15.94
N SER A 154 5.20 0.64 -14.60
CA SER A 154 4.57 1.68 -13.77
C SER A 154 5.29 3.04 -13.81
N ARG A 155 5.66 3.49 -15.00
CA ARG A 155 6.29 4.80 -15.20
C ARG A 155 5.22 5.88 -15.13
N PHE A 156 5.46 6.92 -14.34
CA PHE A 156 4.89 8.22 -14.67
C PHE A 156 5.47 8.60 -16.04
N ILE A 157 4.61 8.78 -17.04
CA ILE A 157 5.11 9.08 -18.39
C ILE A 157 5.92 10.38 -18.39
N LYS A 158 6.90 10.35 -19.29
CA LYS A 158 7.84 11.39 -19.64
C LYS A 158 7.19 12.47 -20.52
#